data_AF-A0A261CNX8-F1
#
_entry.id   AF-A0A261CNX8-F1
#
_cell.length_a   1.000
_cell.length_b   1.000
_cell.length_c   1.000
_cell.angle_alpha   90.00
_cell.angle_beta   90.00
_cell.angle_gamma   90.00
#
_symmetry.space_group_name_H-M   'P 1'
#
loop_
_entity.id
_entity.type
_entity.pdbx_description
1 polymer ?
#
loop_
_entity_poly.entity_id
_entity_poly.type
_entity_poly.pdbx_seq_one_letter_code
_entity_poly.pdbx_strand_id
1 'polypeptide(L)'
;MIATSIFVLMMMHIGTASVQSCLFLPNVVLHGGTVDEFQTVDITQCCVQCSNSACCIAYTYDTTKKRCYLKNAIGHSTEDFTMTSGLKPNSRYGEGVTLKNVKILGDQTNRLTLRSEEECRQYCSAYQVFSYGPVTGDHLSKTGECICTMRIKSLGYEYGCTSEINPSQG
;
A
#
# COMPACT_ATOMS: atom_id res chain seq x y z
N MET A 1 -17.82 57.27 8.68
CA MET A 1 -16.37 57.17 8.43
C MET A 1 -15.87 55.92 9.14
N ILE A 2 -15.09 55.15 8.40
CA ILE A 2 -14.80 53.74 8.59
C ILE A 2 -13.66 53.62 9.60
N ALA A 3 -13.82 52.82 10.66
CA ALA A 3 -12.70 52.40 11.50
C ALA A 3 -12.69 50.87 11.55
N THR A 4 -12.15 50.29 10.48
CA THR A 4 -11.75 48.89 10.40
C THR A 4 -10.57 48.66 11.33
N SER A 5 -10.79 47.99 12.46
CA SER A 5 -9.71 47.43 13.27
C SER A 5 -9.84 45.92 13.25
N ILE A 6 -9.24 45.34 12.22
CA ILE A 6 -9.02 43.91 12.03
C ILE A 6 -7.98 43.50 13.07
N PHE A 7 -8.43 42.89 14.18
CA PHE A 7 -7.51 42.16 15.06
C PHE A 7 -7.31 40.78 14.44
N VAL A 8 -6.15 40.62 13.80
CA VAL A 8 -5.69 39.39 13.16
C VAL A 8 -5.63 38.30 14.22
N LEU A 9 -6.65 37.44 14.26
CA LEU A 9 -6.58 36.14 14.92
C LEU A 9 -5.50 35.35 14.18
N MET A 10 -4.32 35.28 14.79
CA MET A 10 -3.25 34.37 14.43
C MET A 10 -3.84 32.95 14.59
N MET A 11 -4.42 32.41 13.52
CA MET A 11 -4.81 31.02 13.46
C MET A 11 -3.51 30.22 13.59
N MET A 12 -3.21 29.80 14.83
CA MET A 12 -2.41 28.60 15.07
C MET A 12 -3.05 27.54 14.19
N HIS A 13 -2.40 27.28 13.05
CA HIS A 13 -2.66 26.08 12.30
C HIS A 13 -2.28 24.97 13.26
N ILE A 14 -3.30 24.37 13.88
CA ILE A 14 -3.19 23.06 14.47
C ILE A 14 -2.78 22.21 13.27
N GLY A 15 -1.48 22.00 13.11
CA GLY A 15 -0.96 21.02 12.19
C GLY A 15 -1.61 19.72 12.62
N THR A 16 -2.65 19.30 11.89
CA THR A 16 -3.19 17.97 12.02
C THR A 16 -2.05 17.06 11.62
N ALA A 17 -1.29 16.56 12.60
CA ALA A 17 -0.36 15.48 12.36
C ALA A 17 -1.23 14.33 11.84
N SER A 18 -1.20 14.10 10.52
CA SER A 18 -1.81 12.91 9.97
C SER A 18 -1.07 11.76 10.63
N VAL A 19 -1.79 10.94 11.40
CA VAL A 19 -1.25 9.70 11.92
C VAL A 19 -1.08 8.80 10.70
N GLN A 20 0.06 8.91 10.02
CA GLN A 20 0.37 8.08 8.88
C GLN A 20 0.62 6.67 9.39
N SER A 21 -0.35 5.79 9.17
CA SER A 21 -0.26 4.38 9.51
C SER A 21 0.64 3.68 8.49
N CYS A 22 1.87 3.42 8.90
CA CYS A 22 2.85 2.76 8.05
C CYS A 22 2.66 1.24 8.09
N LEU A 23 2.63 0.63 6.91
CA LEU A 23 2.62 -0.81 6.76
C LEU A 23 4.05 -1.31 6.63
N PHE A 24 4.49 -2.14 7.58
CA PHE A 24 5.80 -2.80 7.51
C PHE A 24 5.69 -4.29 7.20
N LEU A 25 6.55 -4.71 6.28
CA LEU A 25 6.72 -6.08 5.79
C LEU A 25 8.14 -6.51 6.20
N PRO A 26 8.31 -7.07 7.42
CA PRO A 26 9.62 -7.47 7.90
C PRO A 26 10.18 -8.60 7.05
N ASN A 27 11.49 -8.57 6.82
CA ASN A 27 12.25 -9.55 6.06
C ASN A 27 11.79 -9.70 4.60
N VAL A 28 11.15 -8.69 4.02
CA VAL A 28 10.64 -8.71 2.65
C VAL A 28 11.36 -7.66 1.82
N VAL A 29 11.85 -8.06 0.66
CA VAL A 29 12.36 -7.17 -0.40
C VAL A 29 11.36 -7.11 -1.52
N LEU A 30 11.09 -5.90 -2.01
CA LEU A 30 10.29 -5.68 -3.21
C LEU A 30 11.21 -5.40 -4.39
N HIS A 31 11.23 -6.34 -5.34
CA HIS A 31 11.96 -6.19 -6.60
C HIS A 31 11.09 -5.46 -7.61
N GLY A 32 11.69 -4.55 -8.36
CA GLY A 32 10.99 -3.71 -9.32
C GLY A 32 11.65 -2.34 -9.48
N GLY A 33 10.90 -1.39 -10.05
CA GLY A 33 11.38 -0.05 -10.33
C GLY A 33 11.57 0.78 -9.06
N THR A 34 12.77 1.35 -8.90
CA THR A 34 13.07 2.36 -7.88
C THR A 34 12.97 3.73 -8.55
N VAL A 35 12.15 4.62 -7.99
CA VAL A 35 11.99 6.00 -8.49
C VAL A 35 12.92 6.98 -7.78
N ASP A 36 13.22 6.73 -6.51
CA ASP A 36 14.10 7.57 -5.70
C ASP A 36 14.70 6.77 -4.55
N GLU A 37 15.80 7.25 -3.98
CA GLU A 37 16.44 6.65 -2.81
C GLU A 37 17.11 7.70 -1.92
N PHE A 38 17.12 7.46 -0.61
CA PHE A 38 17.75 8.37 0.35
C PHE A 38 18.24 7.64 1.60
N GLN A 39 19.20 8.24 2.30
CA GLN A 39 19.68 7.71 3.58
C GLN A 39 18.75 8.12 4.73
N THR A 40 18.44 7.17 5.59
CA THR A 40 17.68 7.39 6.82
C THR A 40 17.97 6.26 7.79
N VAL A 41 18.07 6.57 9.08
CA VAL A 41 18.15 5.54 10.14
C VAL A 41 16.78 5.03 10.56
N ASP A 42 15.75 5.82 10.30
CA ASP A 42 14.37 5.57 10.66
C ASP A 42 13.55 5.17 9.43
N ILE A 43 13.02 3.95 9.44
CA ILE A 43 12.17 3.41 8.38
C ILE A 43 10.86 4.18 8.23
N THR A 44 10.35 4.86 9.27
CA THR A 44 9.12 5.64 9.14
C THR A 44 9.26 6.76 8.10
N GLN A 45 10.48 7.27 7.89
CA GLN A 45 10.76 8.24 6.84
C GLN A 45 10.50 7.70 5.44
N CYS A 46 10.73 6.40 5.18
CA CYS A 46 10.37 5.77 3.92
C CYS A 46 8.87 5.89 3.62
N CYS A 47 8.07 5.57 4.64
CA CYS A 47 6.62 5.60 4.57
C CYS A 47 6.10 7.02 4.33
N VAL A 48 6.61 8.01 5.07
CA VAL A 48 6.22 9.41 4.92
C VAL A 48 6.56 9.93 3.52
N GLN A 49 7.80 9.71 3.07
CA GLN A 49 8.22 10.15 1.73
C GLN A 49 7.43 9.46 0.62
N CYS A 50 7.16 8.15 0.75
CA CYS A 50 6.32 7.44 -0.21
C CYS A 50 4.88 7.96 -0.22
N SER A 51 4.33 8.30 0.95
CA SER A 51 2.97 8.83 1.06
C SER A 51 2.84 10.18 0.36
N ASN A 52 3.86 11.04 0.48
CA ASN A 52 3.93 12.35 -0.18
C ASN A 52 4.23 12.29 -1.69
N SER A 53 4.76 11.17 -2.19
CA SER A 53 5.08 11.00 -3.60
C SER A 53 3.93 10.36 -4.37
N ALA A 54 3.45 11.03 -5.42
CA ALA A 54 2.39 10.50 -6.28
C ALA A 54 2.81 9.23 -7.06
N CYS A 55 4.09 9.11 -7.38
CA CYS A 55 4.61 7.96 -8.14
C CYS A 55 5.03 6.78 -7.24
N CYS A 56 5.12 6.99 -5.93
CA CYS A 56 5.54 5.93 -5.01
C CYS A 56 4.35 5.04 -4.67
N ILE A 57 4.53 3.74 -4.92
CA ILE A 57 3.55 2.70 -4.61
C ILE A 57 3.96 1.84 -3.42
N ALA A 58 5.27 1.80 -3.14
CA ALA A 58 5.87 0.98 -2.09
C ALA A 58 7.28 1.47 -1.76
N TYR A 59 7.89 0.90 -0.74
CA TYR A 59 9.30 1.14 -0.41
C TYR A 59 9.97 -0.12 0.11
N THR A 60 11.30 -0.18 -0.03
CA THR A 60 12.15 -1.17 0.63
C THR A 60 13.24 -0.43 1.39
N TYR A 61 13.40 -0.76 2.67
CA TYR A 61 14.41 -0.19 3.55
C TYR A 61 15.50 -1.22 3.85
N ASP A 62 16.74 -0.85 3.54
CA ASP A 62 17.94 -1.61 3.88
C ASP A 62 18.42 -1.23 5.28
N THR A 63 18.22 -2.14 6.23
CA THR A 63 18.56 -1.92 7.63
C THR A 63 20.06 -1.88 7.89
N THR A 64 20.87 -2.42 6.98
CA THR A 64 22.34 -2.44 7.06
C THR A 64 22.92 -1.14 6.52
N LYS A 65 22.49 -0.72 5.33
CA LYS A 65 22.94 0.53 4.68
C LYS A 65 22.24 1.79 5.18
N LYS A 66 21.19 1.63 5.99
CA LYS A 66 20.33 2.73 6.46
C LYS A 66 19.84 3.56 5.27
N ARG A 67 19.29 2.86 4.27
CA ARG A 67 18.88 3.45 2.99
C ARG A 67 17.47 3.02 2.62
N CYS A 68 16.68 3.99 2.18
CA CYS A 68 15.34 3.80 1.67
C CYS A 68 15.33 3.80 0.14
N TYR A 69 14.62 2.87 -0.47
CA TYR A 69 14.36 2.84 -1.90
C TYR A 69 12.85 2.98 -2.14
N LEU A 70 12.42 4.10 -2.71
CA LEU A 70 11.03 4.35 -3.09
C LEU A 70 10.75 3.63 -4.41
N LYS A 71 9.67 2.86 -4.45
CA LYS A 71 9.31 2.00 -5.58
C LYS A 71 8.10 2.56 -6.32
N ASN A 72 8.18 2.55 -7.65
CA ASN A 72 7.05 2.88 -8.54
C ASN A 72 6.50 1.65 -9.29
N ALA A 73 7.18 0.51 -9.19
CA ALA A 73 6.73 -0.76 -9.74
C ALA A 73 7.21 -1.92 -8.85
N ILE A 74 6.38 -2.97 -8.73
CA ILE A 74 6.70 -4.20 -8.00
C ILE A 74 6.50 -5.35 -8.98
N GLY A 75 7.55 -6.14 -9.21
CA GLY A 75 7.46 -7.37 -9.99
C GLY A 75 7.20 -8.59 -9.10
N HIS A 76 8.00 -8.76 -8.06
CA HIS A 76 7.88 -9.86 -7.10
C HIS A 76 8.57 -9.50 -5.79
N SER A 77 8.33 -10.31 -4.76
CA SER A 77 9.02 -10.19 -3.47
C SER A 77 9.88 -11.41 -3.16
N THR A 78 10.98 -11.20 -2.45
CA THR A 78 11.78 -12.28 -1.84
C THR A 78 11.97 -12.03 -0.35
N GLU A 79 12.33 -13.08 0.39
CA GLU A 79 12.71 -12.96 1.79
C GLU A 79 14.18 -12.51 1.92
N ASP A 80 14.44 -11.53 2.77
CA ASP A 80 15.78 -11.06 3.15
C ASP A 80 15.72 -10.40 4.53
N PHE A 81 16.41 -10.98 5.52
CA PHE A 81 16.42 -10.51 6.91
C PHE A 81 17.08 -9.15 7.14
N THR A 82 17.77 -8.60 6.14
CA THR A 82 18.39 -7.28 6.21
C THR A 82 17.47 -6.16 5.69
N MET A 83 16.28 -6.52 5.22
CA MET A 83 15.40 -5.62 4.50
C MET A 83 13.99 -5.63 5.10
N THR A 84 13.39 -4.45 5.18
CA THR A 84 11.99 -4.29 5.57
C THR A 84 11.29 -3.44 4.53
N SER A 85 10.20 -3.93 3.96
CA SER A 85 9.44 -3.20 2.96
C SER A 85 8.16 -2.60 3.53
N GLY A 86 7.46 -1.83 2.72
CA GLY A 86 6.11 -1.37 2.98
C GLY A 86 5.38 -1.03 1.70
N LEU A 87 4.06 -1.08 1.76
CA LEU A 87 3.17 -0.71 0.66
C LEU A 87 2.41 0.54 1.06
N LYS A 88 2.19 1.44 0.10
CA LYS A 88 1.40 2.65 0.34
C LYS A 88 -0.09 2.26 0.45
N PRO A 89 -0.75 2.51 1.58
CA PRO A 89 -2.18 2.24 1.73
C PRO A 89 -3.02 3.21 0.92
N ASN A 90 -4.22 2.77 0.54
CA ASN A 90 -5.24 3.68 0.03
C ASN A 90 -5.75 4.58 1.16
N SER A 91 -6.11 5.80 0.78
CA SER A 91 -6.82 6.77 1.60
C SER A 91 -8.32 6.49 1.54
N ARG A 92 -9.03 6.85 2.61
CA ARG A 92 -10.50 6.77 2.66
C ARG A 92 -11.18 7.69 1.62
N TYR A 93 -10.45 8.66 1.10
CA TYR A 93 -10.92 9.62 0.09
C TYR A 93 -10.65 9.18 -1.36
N GLY A 94 -10.20 7.94 -1.58
CA GLY A 94 -10.01 7.37 -2.91
C GLY A 94 -8.65 7.66 -3.55
N GLU A 95 -7.75 8.39 -2.88
CA GLU A 95 -6.34 8.45 -3.26
C GLU A 95 -5.64 7.16 -2.85
N GLY A 96 -4.82 6.57 -3.71
CA GLY A 96 -4.23 5.28 -3.38
C GLY A 96 -3.45 4.63 -4.51
N VAL A 97 -3.16 3.36 -4.30
CA VAL A 97 -2.35 2.50 -5.16
C VAL A 97 -3.12 1.23 -5.48
N THR A 98 -3.46 1.08 -6.75
CA THR A 98 -3.94 -0.17 -7.31
C THR A 98 -2.77 -0.92 -7.95
N LEU A 99 -2.43 -2.08 -7.39
CA LEU A 99 -1.38 -2.94 -7.92
C LEU A 99 -1.97 -3.83 -9.02
N LYS A 100 -1.65 -3.51 -10.28
CA LYS A 100 -2.08 -4.29 -11.45
C LYS A 100 -1.10 -5.41 -11.76
N ASN A 101 -1.65 -6.57 -12.12
CA ASN A 101 -0.94 -7.83 -12.33
C ASN A 101 -0.11 -8.30 -11.15
N VAL A 102 -0.54 -7.96 -9.93
CA VAL A 102 0.14 -8.35 -8.69
C VAL A 102 -0.87 -9.05 -7.81
N LYS A 103 -0.52 -10.26 -7.36
CA LYS A 103 -1.25 -11.00 -6.34
C LYS A 103 -0.54 -10.87 -5.00
N ILE A 104 -1.30 -10.55 -3.97
CA ILE A 104 -0.81 -10.53 -2.60
C ILE A 104 -1.22 -11.83 -1.91
N LEU A 105 -0.24 -12.49 -1.29
CA LEU A 105 -0.43 -13.73 -0.55
C LEU A 105 -0.15 -13.48 0.94
N GLY A 106 -0.96 -14.11 1.78
CA GLY A 106 -0.81 -14.11 3.24
C GLY A 106 -0.95 -15.51 3.83
N ASP A 107 -0.81 -15.63 5.15
CA ASP A 107 -0.90 -16.92 5.84
C ASP A 107 -2.35 -17.39 6.01
N GLN A 108 -3.25 -16.49 6.44
CA GLN A 108 -4.68 -16.75 6.61
C GLN A 108 -5.46 -15.90 5.62
N THR A 109 -5.81 -16.51 4.48
CA THR A 109 -6.54 -15.84 3.42
C THR A 109 -7.95 -16.38 3.30
N ASN A 110 -8.94 -15.48 3.32
CA ASN A 110 -10.29 -15.85 2.95
C ASN A 110 -10.41 -15.78 1.43
N ARG A 111 -10.69 -16.93 0.82
CA ARG A 111 -10.80 -17.10 -0.63
C ARG A 111 -12.26 -17.34 -0.99
N LEU A 112 -12.75 -16.58 -1.95
CA LEU A 112 -14.13 -16.63 -2.42
C LEU A 112 -14.17 -16.38 -3.93
N THR A 113 -15.20 -16.89 -4.59
CA THR A 113 -15.41 -16.67 -6.02
C THR A 113 -16.50 -15.63 -6.20
N LEU A 114 -16.13 -14.47 -6.77
CA LEU A 114 -17.03 -13.32 -6.92
C LEU A 114 -17.14 -12.91 -8.39
N ARG A 115 -18.15 -12.11 -8.73
CA ARG A 115 -18.42 -11.72 -10.11
C ARG A 115 -17.63 -10.49 -10.55
N SER A 116 -17.13 -9.70 -9.60
CA SER A 116 -16.44 -8.46 -9.91
C SER A 116 -15.41 -8.07 -8.86
N GLU A 117 -14.44 -7.25 -9.29
CA GLU A 117 -13.45 -6.61 -8.42
C GLU A 117 -14.12 -5.75 -7.34
N GLU A 118 -15.20 -5.05 -7.68
CA GLU A 118 -15.92 -4.16 -6.76
C GLU A 118 -16.60 -4.93 -5.62
N GLU A 119 -17.22 -6.08 -5.94
CA GLU A 119 -17.78 -6.97 -4.93
C GLU A 119 -16.70 -7.49 -3.99
N CYS A 120 -15.51 -7.80 -4.52
CA CYS A 120 -14.36 -8.21 -3.71
C CYS A 120 -13.86 -7.08 -2.79
N ARG A 121 -13.75 -5.86 -3.32
CA ARG A 121 -13.36 -4.66 -2.56
C ARG A 121 -14.30 -4.42 -1.39
N GLN A 122 -15.62 -4.52 -1.62
CA GLN A 122 -16.62 -4.35 -0.57
C GLN A 122 -16.55 -5.45 0.49
N TYR A 123 -16.45 -6.71 0.06
CA TYR A 123 -16.36 -7.86 0.98
C TYR A 123 -15.09 -7.81 1.84
N CYS A 124 -13.95 -7.48 1.23
CA CYS A 124 -12.66 -7.42 1.92
C CYS A 124 -12.42 -6.09 2.65
N SER A 125 -13.40 -5.18 2.75
CA SER A 125 -13.23 -3.85 3.37
C SER A 125 -12.76 -3.91 4.83
N ALA A 126 -13.14 -4.96 5.56
CA ALA A 126 -12.70 -5.22 6.93
C ALA A 126 -11.27 -5.81 7.03
N TYR A 127 -10.66 -6.18 5.90
CA TYR A 127 -9.32 -6.77 5.83
C TYR A 127 -8.29 -5.71 5.49
N GLN A 128 -7.02 -6.05 5.69
CA GLN A 128 -5.93 -5.15 5.33
C GLN A 128 -5.70 -5.10 3.81
N VAL A 129 -5.97 -6.19 3.11
CA VAL A 129 -5.73 -6.33 1.67
C VAL A 129 -6.88 -7.08 1.01
N PHE A 130 -7.21 -6.66 -0.21
CA PHE A 130 -7.92 -7.50 -1.15
C PHE A 130 -7.07 -7.76 -2.40
N SER A 131 -7.24 -8.94 -2.98
CA SER A 131 -6.67 -9.32 -4.26
C SER A 131 -7.76 -10.01 -5.08
N TYR A 132 -8.04 -9.52 -6.27
CA TYR A 132 -9.04 -10.08 -7.19
C TYR A 132 -8.37 -10.44 -8.51
N GLY A 133 -8.58 -11.65 -9.02
CA GLY A 133 -7.95 -12.10 -10.25
C GLY A 133 -8.72 -13.20 -10.96
N PRO A 134 -8.22 -13.65 -12.12
CA PRO A 134 -8.79 -14.80 -12.82
C PRO A 134 -8.75 -16.05 -11.94
N VAL A 135 -9.72 -16.94 -12.11
CA VAL A 135 -9.69 -18.24 -11.44
C VAL A 135 -8.59 -19.08 -12.06
N THR A 136 -7.65 -19.55 -11.23
CA THR A 136 -6.55 -20.42 -11.67
C THR A 136 -7.08 -21.62 -12.44
N GLY A 137 -6.68 -21.77 -13.71
CA GLY A 137 -7.07 -22.91 -14.56
C GLY A 137 -8.39 -22.76 -15.33
N ASP A 138 -9.12 -21.65 -15.18
CA ASP A 138 -10.33 -21.38 -15.98
C ASP A 138 -10.40 -19.92 -16.44
N HIS A 139 -9.90 -19.66 -17.65
CA HIS A 139 -9.93 -18.33 -18.28
C HIS A 139 -11.29 -17.99 -18.92
N LEU A 140 -12.24 -18.94 -19.00
CA LEU A 140 -13.58 -18.70 -19.54
C LEU A 140 -14.62 -18.42 -18.45
N SER A 141 -14.23 -18.55 -17.18
CA SER A 141 -15.10 -18.26 -16.06
C SER A 141 -15.57 -16.79 -16.09
N LYS A 142 -16.88 -16.59 -15.90
CA LYS A 142 -17.47 -15.25 -15.72
C LYS A 142 -17.25 -14.68 -14.32
N THR A 143 -16.53 -15.40 -13.46
CA THR A 143 -16.24 -15.02 -12.07
C THR A 143 -14.73 -15.02 -11.83
N GLY A 144 -14.27 -14.22 -10.88
CA GLY A 144 -12.88 -14.17 -10.44
C GLY A 144 -12.69 -14.72 -9.02
N GLU A 145 -11.44 -15.03 -8.71
CA GLU A 145 -10.98 -15.37 -7.38
C GLU A 145 -10.72 -14.09 -6.59
N CYS A 146 -11.39 -13.95 -5.45
CA CYS A 146 -11.19 -12.88 -4.50
C CYS A 146 -10.52 -13.43 -3.24
N ILE A 147 -9.48 -12.73 -2.77
CA ILE A 147 -8.66 -13.10 -1.64
C ILE A 147 -8.58 -11.92 -0.69
N CYS A 148 -9.09 -12.07 0.52
CA CYS A 148 -8.90 -11.10 1.60
C CYS A 148 -7.78 -11.56 2.53
N THR A 149 -6.86 -10.67 2.87
CA THR A 149 -5.69 -10.98 3.69
C THR A 149 -5.55 -9.97 4.83
N MET A 150 -5.38 -10.48 6.06
CA MET A 150 -5.05 -9.64 7.22
C MET A 150 -3.56 -9.36 7.36
N ARG A 151 -2.70 -10.30 6.94
CA ARG A 151 -1.25 -10.16 7.05
C ARG A 151 -0.58 -10.57 5.74
N ILE A 152 0.11 -9.61 5.13
CA ILE A 152 0.86 -9.83 3.90
C ILE A 152 2.13 -10.61 4.19
N LYS A 153 2.40 -11.62 3.38
CA LYS A 153 3.61 -12.43 3.45
C LYS A 153 4.49 -12.21 2.23
N SER A 154 3.90 -12.26 1.05
CA SER A 154 4.61 -12.13 -0.21
C SER A 154 3.73 -11.53 -1.30
N LEU A 155 4.40 -11.03 -2.34
CA LEU A 155 3.79 -10.50 -3.54
C LEU A 155 4.40 -11.21 -4.75
N GLY A 156 3.56 -11.53 -5.72
CA GLY A 156 3.98 -12.14 -6.98
C GLY A 156 3.25 -11.52 -8.16
N TYR A 157 3.89 -11.60 -9.32
CA TYR A 157 3.24 -11.28 -10.58
C TYR A 157 2.16 -12.33 -10.88
N GLU A 158 0.95 -11.87 -11.17
CA GLU A 158 -0.13 -12.72 -11.69
C GLU A 158 -0.97 -11.90 -12.65
N TYR A 159 -0.98 -12.31 -13.92
CA TYR A 159 -1.67 -11.58 -14.98
C TYR A 159 -3.17 -11.50 -14.71
N GLY A 160 -3.73 -10.30 -14.83
CA GLY A 160 -5.17 -10.05 -14.60
C GLY A 160 -5.55 -9.89 -13.14
N CYS A 161 -4.62 -10.04 -12.19
CA CYS A 161 -4.88 -9.72 -10.78
C CYS A 161 -4.84 -8.20 -10.53
N THR A 162 -5.76 -7.72 -9.71
CA THR A 162 -5.75 -6.40 -9.08
C THR A 162 -5.64 -6.60 -7.58
N SER A 163 -4.71 -5.90 -6.92
CA SER A 163 -4.64 -5.88 -5.45
C SER A 163 -4.55 -4.45 -4.92
N GLU A 164 -5.10 -4.22 -3.74
CA GLU A 164 -5.05 -2.93 -3.04
C GLU A 164 -4.84 -3.12 -1.55
N ILE A 165 -4.24 -2.10 -0.93
CA ILE A 165 -4.06 -2.05 0.51
C ILE A 165 -5.12 -1.12 1.07
N ASN A 166 -6.01 -1.66 1.89
CA ASN A 166 -7.08 -0.87 2.50
C ASN A 166 -6.49 0.17 3.48
N PRO A 167 -7.16 1.31 3.68
CA PRO A 167 -6.77 2.29 4.68
C PRO A 167 -6.69 1.64 6.06
N SER A 168 -5.81 2.15 6.93
CA SER A 168 -5.79 1.68 8.32
C SER A 168 -7.15 1.90 8.99
N GLN A 169 -7.64 0.86 9.63
CA GLN A 169 -8.78 0.93 10.53
C GLN A 169 -8.24 1.47 11.86
N GLY A 170 -8.31 2.80 12.02
CA GLY A 170 -8.04 3.46 13.29
C GLY A 170 -9.15 3.21 14.28
#